data_AF-A0A7S0WPB0-F1
#
_entry.id   AF-A0A7S0WPB0-F1
#
_cell.length_a   1.000
_cell.length_b   1.000
_cell.length_c   1.000
_cell.angle_alpha   90.00
_cell.angle_beta   90.00
_cell.angle_gamma   90.00
#
_symmetry.space_group_name_H-M   'P 1'
#
loop_
_entity.id
_entity.type
_entity.pdbx_description
1 polymer ?
#
loop_
_entity_poly.entity_id
_entity_poly.type
_entity_poly.pdbx_seq_one_letter_code
_entity_poly.pdbx_strand_id
1 'polypeptide(L)'
;ARLCLPELKNEFLRSSLLLHTPISTILGLTNWNFDRRIFGQCASLCDRRRRFGLKQCVVTQHRRLGRIPNMATISAEEEDIIRKRLISQTAKANGFSTLNKLTKRFLSLCASAENGDVTKTEDIYQTLMKELAAYELQVTRLNTIRAANHREQDKYKIQAVELEKALLQVQGEIEELKVTLEKAREERAHKEEYEVLRRLCMEHPARSETRTAIATLEKDIAALENESAQANGVLELRKKQFALLLHAADELQKELEDDTAALDAVVPMET
;
A
#
# COMPACT_ATOMS: atom_id res chain seq x y z
N ALA A 1 11.29 -18.22 54.32
CA ALA A 1 12.53 -18.36 53.54
C ALA A 1 12.44 -17.39 52.36
N ARG A 2 13.12 -16.24 52.48
CA ARG A 2 14.33 -15.88 51.67
C ARG A 2 14.00 -15.80 50.18
N LEU A 3 13.76 -14.59 49.65
CA LEU A 3 14.78 -13.66 49.12
C LEU A 3 15.42 -14.21 47.84
N CYS A 4 15.19 -13.52 46.70
CA CYS A 4 16.23 -12.79 45.95
C CYS A 4 15.79 -12.45 44.52
N LEU A 5 15.46 -11.17 44.31
CA LEU A 5 16.00 -10.41 43.17
C LEU A 5 17.53 -10.26 43.36
N PRO A 6 18.29 -10.11 42.28
CA PRO A 6 19.01 -8.84 42.03
C PRO A 6 18.77 -8.33 40.60
N GLU A 7 18.50 -7.04 40.42
CA GLU A 7 19.49 -5.99 40.14
C GLU A 7 20.28 -6.20 38.83
N LEU A 8 20.00 -5.35 37.84
CA LEU A 8 21.02 -4.53 37.16
C LEU A 8 20.31 -3.37 36.44
N LYS A 9 20.37 -2.20 37.10
CA LYS A 9 20.06 -0.89 36.54
C LYS A 9 21.26 -0.37 35.75
N ASN A 10 20.95 0.43 34.73
CA ASN A 10 21.72 1.60 34.30
C ASN A 10 23.15 1.40 33.78
N GLU A 11 23.26 1.17 32.47
CA GLU A 11 24.19 1.95 31.64
C GLU A 11 23.39 2.95 30.80
N PHE A 12 23.14 4.09 31.43
CA PHE A 12 22.72 5.32 30.79
C PHE A 12 23.99 5.93 30.14
N LEU A 13 23.85 6.50 28.94
CA LEU A 13 24.73 7.56 28.42
C LEU A 13 26.22 7.20 28.17
N ARG A 14 26.51 6.60 27.01
CA ARG A 14 27.72 6.90 26.23
C ARG A 14 27.63 6.23 24.87
N SER A 15 27.05 6.93 23.90
CA SER A 15 27.32 6.83 22.45
C SER A 15 26.29 7.69 21.68
N SER A 16 26.17 8.95 22.10
CA SER A 16 25.83 10.03 21.16
C SER A 16 27.15 10.42 20.50
N LEU A 17 27.15 10.47 19.16
CA LEU A 17 28.21 10.86 18.22
C LEU A 17 28.76 9.68 17.42
N LEU A 18 28.14 9.40 16.28
CA LEU A 18 28.73 9.57 14.95
C LEU A 18 27.87 8.90 13.86
N LEU A 19 27.63 9.67 12.78
CA LEU A 19 27.28 9.24 11.42
C LEU A 19 25.82 8.85 11.15
N HIS A 20 24.93 9.85 11.22
CA HIS A 20 23.83 9.95 10.25
C HIS A 20 24.06 11.21 9.40
N THR A 21 24.72 11.04 8.26
CA THR A 21 24.71 12.03 7.17
C THR A 21 23.58 11.67 6.22
N PRO A 22 22.47 12.40 6.17
CA PRO A 22 21.48 12.21 5.12
C PRO A 22 22.05 12.73 3.78
N ILE A 23 21.96 11.89 2.76
CA ILE A 23 22.26 12.20 1.36
C ILE A 23 21.13 13.13 0.84
N SER A 24 21.15 14.39 1.27
CA SER A 24 20.26 15.45 0.77
C SER A 24 21.03 16.57 0.06
N THR A 25 22.26 16.29 -0.39
CA THR A 25 23.18 17.32 -0.93
C THR A 25 23.72 16.99 -2.32
N ILE A 26 22.88 16.52 -3.26
CA ILE A 26 23.31 16.35 -4.67
C ILE A 26 22.39 17.01 -5.72
N LEU A 27 21.15 17.42 -5.43
CA LEU A 27 20.37 18.19 -6.40
C LEU A 27 19.66 19.36 -5.72
N GLY A 28 20.28 20.53 -5.80
CA GLY A 28 19.78 21.77 -5.24
C GLY A 28 18.42 22.16 -5.82
N LEU A 29 17.36 21.94 -5.03
CA LEU A 29 16.05 22.55 -5.19
C LEU A 29 15.48 22.86 -3.80
N THR A 30 15.96 23.96 -3.21
CA THR A 30 15.39 24.55 -2.00
C THR A 30 14.18 25.40 -2.37
N ASN A 31 12.96 24.85 -2.30
CA ASN A 31 11.76 25.55 -1.81
C ASN A 31 10.52 24.65 -1.88
N TRP A 32 10.16 23.97 -0.80
CA TRP A 32 8.78 23.54 -0.57
C TRP A 32 8.42 23.86 0.86
N ASN A 33 7.87 25.06 1.06
CA ASN A 33 7.08 25.39 2.24
C ASN A 33 5.94 24.38 2.33
N PHE A 34 6.04 23.46 3.30
CA PHE A 34 5.02 22.47 3.59
C PHE A 34 3.91 23.17 4.39
N ASP A 35 2.99 23.79 3.65
CA ASP A 35 1.88 24.56 4.20
C ASP A 35 0.83 23.62 4.84
N ARG A 36 0.65 23.77 6.16
CA ARG A 36 -0.20 22.95 7.04
C ARG A 36 -1.72 23.19 6.83
N ARG A 37 -2.13 23.81 5.72
CA ARG A 37 -3.53 24.20 5.43
C ARG A 37 -4.38 23.17 4.68
N ILE A 38 -3.80 22.13 4.08
CA ILE A 38 -4.57 21.22 3.21
C ILE A 38 -5.28 20.08 3.97
N PHE A 39 -4.86 19.73 5.18
CA PHE A 39 -5.54 18.68 5.97
C PHE A 39 -6.77 19.16 6.77
N GLY A 40 -7.03 20.46 6.82
CA GLY A 40 -8.15 21.04 7.58
C GLY A 40 -9.48 21.21 6.81
N GLN A 41 -9.51 20.94 5.51
CA GLN A 41 -10.72 21.14 4.68
C GLN A 41 -11.45 19.85 4.27
N CYS A 42 -10.91 18.66 4.59
CA CYS A 42 -11.59 17.40 4.25
C CYS A 42 -12.59 16.91 5.30
N ALA A 43 -12.55 17.44 6.53
CA ALA A 43 -13.50 17.06 7.59
C ALA A 43 -14.87 17.78 7.48
N SER A 44 -14.95 18.94 6.83
CA SER A 44 -16.20 19.72 6.71
C SER A 44 -17.04 19.39 5.47
N LEU A 45 -16.56 18.50 4.59
CA LEU A 45 -17.30 18.04 3.41
C LEU A 45 -17.98 16.67 3.59
N CYS A 46 -17.68 15.93 4.66
CA CYS A 46 -18.38 14.68 4.98
C CYS A 46 -19.68 14.89 5.76
N ASP A 47 -19.85 16.02 6.47
CA ASP A 47 -21.03 16.22 7.35
C ASP A 47 -22.15 17.08 6.73
N ARG A 48 -22.03 17.44 5.44
CA ARG A 48 -23.04 18.22 4.70
C ARG A 48 -23.86 17.40 3.70
N ARG A 49 -23.71 16.06 3.70
CA ARG A 49 -24.35 15.15 2.73
C ARG A 49 -25.50 14.29 3.28
N ARG A 50 -25.97 14.53 4.51
CA ARG A 50 -27.18 13.90 5.09
C ARG A 50 -28.49 14.65 4.83
N ARG A 51 -28.57 15.53 3.82
CA ARG A 51 -29.79 16.32 3.54
C ARG A 51 -30.41 16.19 2.15
N PHE A 52 -29.89 15.31 1.30
CA PHE A 52 -30.57 14.97 0.05
C PHE A 52 -30.61 13.45 -0.11
N GLY A 53 -31.82 12.89 0.02
CA GLY A 53 -32.10 11.47 -0.11
C GLY A 53 -31.85 10.95 -1.53
N LEU A 54 -30.61 10.55 -1.79
CA LEU A 54 -30.25 9.75 -2.94
C LEU A 54 -29.68 8.42 -2.44
N LYS A 55 -30.46 7.37 -2.72
CA LYS A 55 -30.10 5.97 -2.52
C LYS A 55 -28.81 5.66 -3.29
N GLN A 56 -28.01 4.77 -2.69
CA GLN A 56 -26.89 4.03 -3.28
C GLN A 56 -25.64 4.85 -3.66
N CYS A 57 -24.70 4.92 -2.71
CA CYS A 57 -23.28 5.10 -3.05
C CYS A 57 -22.69 3.72 -3.34
N VAL A 58 -22.90 3.22 -4.55
CA VAL A 58 -22.12 2.10 -5.08
C VAL A 58 -20.75 2.69 -5.43
N VAL A 59 -19.71 2.26 -4.72
CA VAL A 59 -18.33 2.43 -5.16
C VAL A 59 -18.16 1.56 -6.39
N THR A 60 -18.58 2.06 -7.55
CA THR A 60 -18.31 1.45 -8.84
C THR A 60 -16.81 1.59 -9.10
N GLN A 61 -16.08 0.51 -8.84
CA GLN A 61 -14.73 0.30 -9.34
C GLN A 61 -14.75 0.44 -10.87
N HIS A 62 -14.32 1.58 -11.41
CA HIS A 62 -13.93 1.67 -12.80
C HIS A 62 -12.57 0.99 -12.98
N ARG A 63 -12.55 -0.35 -13.02
CA ARG A 63 -11.52 -1.10 -13.77
C ARG A 63 -11.84 -0.93 -15.26
N ARG A 64 -11.53 0.23 -15.84
CA ARG A 64 -11.24 0.29 -17.28
C ARG A 64 -9.76 0.01 -17.45
N LEU A 65 -9.40 -1.27 -17.48
CA LEU A 65 -8.14 -1.69 -18.07
C LEU A 65 -8.16 -1.17 -19.50
N GLY A 66 -7.27 -0.23 -19.81
CA GLY A 66 -7.09 0.28 -21.15
C GLY A 66 -6.84 -0.91 -22.07
N ARG A 67 -7.78 -1.15 -22.98
CA ARG A 67 -7.62 -2.14 -24.03
C ARG A 67 -6.47 -1.63 -24.91
N ILE A 68 -5.31 -2.25 -24.78
CA ILE A 68 -4.19 -2.03 -25.70
C ILE A 68 -4.76 -2.31 -27.10
N PRO A 69 -4.71 -1.36 -28.05
CA PRO A 69 -5.21 -1.60 -29.39
C PRO A 69 -4.47 -2.82 -29.96
N ASN A 70 -5.22 -3.80 -30.46
CA ASN A 70 -4.66 -4.93 -31.20
C ASN A 70 -3.85 -4.35 -32.36
N MET A 71 -2.52 -4.44 -32.27
CA MET A 71 -1.66 -4.21 -33.42
C MET A 71 -2.03 -5.28 -34.43
N ALA A 72 -2.57 -4.87 -35.57
CA ALA A 72 -3.00 -5.79 -36.62
C ALA A 72 -1.79 -6.60 -37.09
N THR A 73 -1.73 -7.87 -36.69
CA THR A 73 -0.79 -8.84 -37.20
C THR A 73 -1.20 -9.17 -38.64
N ILE A 74 -0.54 -8.54 -39.60
CA ILE A 74 -0.71 -8.81 -41.03
C ILE A 74 -0.31 -10.27 -41.27
N SER A 75 -1.14 -11.04 -41.99
CA SER A 75 -0.82 -12.44 -42.30
C SER A 75 0.36 -12.52 -43.28
N ALA A 76 1.15 -13.60 -43.21
CA ALA A 76 2.27 -13.83 -44.13
C ALA A 76 1.85 -13.78 -45.61
N GLU A 77 0.63 -14.21 -45.91
CA GLU A 77 0.04 -14.17 -47.26
C GLU A 77 -0.27 -12.74 -47.72
N GLU A 78 -0.71 -11.87 -46.81
CA GLU A 78 -0.98 -10.47 -47.09
C GLU A 78 0.31 -9.68 -47.33
N GLU A 79 1.36 -9.97 -46.56
CA GLU A 79 2.69 -9.39 -46.80
C GLU A 79 3.25 -9.76 -48.17
N ASP A 80 3.06 -11.00 -48.61
CA ASP A 80 3.48 -11.47 -49.93
C ASP A 80 2.74 -10.74 -51.06
N ILE A 81 1.42 -10.52 -50.90
CA ILE A 81 0.60 -9.76 -51.83
C ILE A 81 1.04 -8.29 -51.88
N ILE A 82 1.30 -7.68 -50.73
CA ILE A 82 1.79 -6.29 -50.62
C ILE A 82 3.16 -6.17 -51.29
N ARG A 83 4.11 -7.08 -51.03
CA ARG A 83 5.43 -7.10 -51.68
C ARG A 83 5.32 -7.22 -53.20
N LYS A 84 4.51 -8.15 -53.72
CA LYS A 84 4.28 -8.34 -55.16
C LYS A 84 3.67 -7.09 -55.81
N ARG A 85 2.74 -6.42 -55.13
CA ARG A 85 2.12 -5.18 -55.61
C ARG A 85 3.11 -4.02 -55.63
N LEU A 86 3.92 -3.87 -54.58
CA LEU A 86 4.97 -2.85 -54.51
C LEU A 86 5.99 -2.99 -55.63
N ILE A 87 6.50 -4.21 -55.86
CA ILE A 87 7.46 -4.50 -56.93
C ILE A 87 6.84 -4.23 -58.30
N SER A 88 5.60 -4.66 -58.53
CA SER A 88 4.92 -4.45 -59.82
C SER A 88 4.59 -2.97 -60.09
N GLN A 89 4.21 -2.21 -59.06
CA GLN A 89 3.85 -0.80 -59.18
C GLN A 89 5.10 0.09 -59.31
N THR A 90 6.19 -0.22 -58.60
CA THR A 90 7.48 0.45 -58.76
C THR A 90 8.16 0.13 -60.09
N ALA A 91 8.04 -1.12 -60.58
CA ALA A 91 8.55 -1.52 -61.89
C ALA A 91 7.87 -0.77 -63.05
N LYS A 92 6.55 -0.52 -62.95
CA LYS A 92 5.79 0.28 -63.94
C LYS A 92 6.09 1.77 -63.86
N ALA A 93 6.41 2.31 -62.68
CA ALA A 93 6.64 3.73 -62.50
C ALA A 93 8.03 4.20 -62.98
N ASN A 94 9.13 3.50 -62.67
CA ASN A 94 10.45 4.17 -62.66
C ASN A 94 11.65 3.43 -63.28
N GLY A 95 11.57 2.17 -63.77
CA GLY A 95 12.80 1.43 -64.14
C GLY A 95 12.76 0.57 -65.41
N PHE A 96 11.71 -0.23 -65.61
CA PHE A 96 11.63 -1.10 -66.80
C PHE A 96 11.30 -0.33 -68.08
N SER A 97 10.68 0.85 -67.95
CA SER A 97 10.35 1.72 -69.09
C SER A 97 11.54 2.52 -69.61
N THR A 98 12.57 2.77 -68.78
CA THR A 98 13.74 3.57 -69.16
C THR A 98 14.78 2.73 -69.90
N LEU A 99 15.05 1.50 -69.45
CA LEU A 99 15.93 0.57 -70.17
C LEU A 99 15.39 0.23 -71.57
N ASN A 100 14.08 -0.06 -71.68
CA ASN A 100 13.43 -0.31 -72.96
C ASN A 100 13.49 0.89 -73.93
N LYS A 101 13.46 2.13 -73.41
CA LYS A 101 13.66 3.34 -74.23
C LYS A 101 15.08 3.41 -74.77
N LEU A 102 16.06 3.17 -73.89
CA LEU A 102 17.48 3.17 -74.23
C LEU A 102 17.82 2.12 -75.30
N THR A 103 17.27 0.90 -75.16
CA THR A 103 17.42 -0.16 -76.16
C THR A 103 16.83 0.24 -77.51
N LYS A 104 15.65 0.88 -77.54
CA LYS A 104 15.04 1.38 -78.78
C LYS A 104 15.88 2.47 -79.44
N ARG A 105 16.47 3.39 -78.66
CA ARG A 105 17.38 4.43 -79.19
C ARG A 105 18.66 3.83 -79.74
N PHE A 106 19.24 2.85 -79.06
CA PHE A 106 20.41 2.14 -79.54
C PHE A 106 20.14 1.44 -80.88
N LEU A 107 19.02 0.71 -81.00
CA LEU A 107 18.63 0.09 -82.26
C LEU A 107 18.36 1.11 -83.38
N SER A 108 17.80 2.27 -83.03
CA SER A 108 17.61 3.39 -83.98
C SER A 108 18.95 3.98 -84.46
N LEU A 109 19.96 4.04 -83.59
CA LEU A 109 21.29 4.50 -83.96
C LEU A 109 21.96 3.54 -84.95
N CYS A 110 21.86 2.22 -84.69
CA CYS A 110 22.35 1.19 -85.61
C CYS A 110 21.71 1.31 -87.00
N ALA A 111 20.38 1.48 -87.05
CA ALA A 111 19.66 1.65 -88.32
C ALA A 111 20.05 2.96 -89.05
N SER A 112 20.28 4.06 -88.34
CA SER A 112 20.72 5.32 -88.96
C SER A 112 22.16 5.26 -89.49
N ALA A 113 23.05 4.51 -88.82
CA ALA A 113 24.42 4.28 -89.28
C ALA A 113 24.48 3.49 -90.59
N GLU A 114 23.55 2.56 -90.83
CA GLU A 114 23.44 1.80 -92.08
C GLU A 114 22.95 2.65 -93.26
N ASN A 115 22.18 3.72 -93.00
CA ASN A 115 21.58 4.58 -94.02
C ASN A 115 22.49 5.74 -94.50
N GLY A 116 23.66 5.93 -93.88
CA GLY A 116 24.70 6.88 -94.35
C GLY A 116 24.47 8.37 -94.08
N ASP A 117 23.45 8.75 -93.29
CA ASP A 117 23.15 10.15 -92.96
C ASP A 117 23.92 10.60 -91.70
N VAL A 118 25.07 11.26 -91.91
CA VAL A 118 26.04 11.58 -90.86
C VAL A 118 25.48 12.52 -89.79
N THR A 119 24.69 13.52 -90.17
CA THR A 119 24.17 14.53 -89.23
C THR A 119 23.10 13.95 -88.32
N LYS A 120 22.17 13.15 -88.88
CA LYS A 120 21.15 12.46 -88.09
C LYS A 120 21.73 11.40 -87.16
N THR A 121 22.77 10.71 -87.60
CA THR A 121 23.46 9.71 -86.78
C THR A 121 24.13 10.36 -85.56
N GLU A 122 24.75 11.53 -85.74
CA GLU A 122 25.36 12.30 -84.64
C GLU A 122 24.30 12.80 -83.64
N ASP A 123 23.16 13.32 -84.10
CA ASP A 123 22.07 13.77 -83.22
C ASP A 123 21.47 12.63 -82.37
N ILE A 124 21.30 11.45 -82.97
CA ILE A 124 20.80 10.25 -82.27
C ILE A 124 21.86 9.77 -81.26
N TYR A 125 23.14 9.81 -81.60
CA TYR A 125 24.23 9.44 -80.71
C TYR A 125 24.30 10.35 -79.48
N GLN A 126 24.26 11.68 -79.67
CA GLN A 126 24.24 12.64 -78.56
C GLN A 126 23.00 12.47 -77.66
N THR A 127 21.85 12.12 -78.26
CA THR A 127 20.63 11.84 -77.52
C THR A 127 20.76 10.56 -76.70
N LEU A 128 21.33 9.49 -77.28
CA LEU A 128 21.60 8.23 -76.58
C LEU A 128 22.53 8.44 -75.38
N MET A 129 23.59 9.24 -75.55
CA MET A 129 24.52 9.57 -74.46
C MET A 129 23.84 10.31 -73.30
N LYS A 130 22.92 11.24 -73.60
CA LYS A 130 22.11 11.92 -72.58
C LYS A 130 21.17 10.96 -71.86
N GLU A 131 20.54 10.04 -72.58
CA GLU A 131 19.67 9.01 -72.00
C GLU A 131 20.47 8.02 -71.11
N LEU A 132 21.69 7.64 -71.52
CA LEU A 132 22.61 6.82 -70.72
C LEU A 132 23.01 7.51 -69.41
N ALA A 133 23.42 8.78 -69.48
CA ALA A 133 23.78 9.56 -68.29
C ALA A 133 22.58 9.71 -67.33
N ALA A 134 21.38 9.92 -67.86
CA ALA A 134 20.15 9.98 -67.06
C ALA A 134 19.83 8.62 -66.40
N TYR A 135 20.05 7.51 -67.10
CA TYR A 135 19.87 6.16 -66.54
C TYR A 135 20.89 5.87 -65.43
N GLU A 136 22.16 6.24 -65.62
CA GLU A 136 23.20 6.10 -64.60
C GLU A 136 22.84 6.89 -63.33
N LEU A 137 22.35 8.13 -63.48
CA LEU A 137 21.86 8.92 -62.35
C LEU A 137 20.68 8.25 -61.62
N GLN A 138 19.77 7.60 -62.36
CA GLN A 138 18.67 6.85 -61.74
C GLN A 138 19.16 5.64 -60.96
N VAL A 139 20.10 4.86 -61.53
CA VAL A 139 20.67 3.67 -60.86
C VAL A 139 21.41 4.07 -59.59
N THR A 140 22.25 5.11 -59.65
CA THR A 140 22.97 5.63 -58.48
C THR A 140 22.00 6.11 -57.40
N ARG A 141 20.95 6.85 -57.76
CA ARG A 141 19.87 7.24 -56.83
C ARG A 141 19.18 6.04 -56.18
N LEU A 142 18.85 5.00 -56.94
CA LEU A 142 18.22 3.80 -56.37
C LEU A 142 19.15 3.07 -55.41
N ASN A 143 20.45 3.01 -55.70
CA ASN A 143 21.45 2.42 -54.81
C ASN A 143 21.60 3.21 -53.51
N THR A 144 21.59 4.55 -53.56
CA THR A 144 21.67 5.38 -52.34
C THR A 144 20.40 5.24 -51.49
N ILE A 145 19.22 5.20 -52.12
CA ILE A 145 17.95 4.92 -51.41
C ILE A 145 17.99 3.53 -50.77
N ARG A 146 18.44 2.50 -51.51
CA ARG A 146 18.56 1.13 -50.97
C ARG A 146 19.48 1.10 -49.75
N ALA A 147 20.63 1.77 -49.82
CA ALA A 147 21.57 1.85 -48.70
C ALA A 147 20.97 2.60 -47.49
N ALA A 148 20.24 3.69 -47.73
CA ALA A 148 19.53 4.42 -46.67
C ALA A 148 18.45 3.55 -46.01
N ASN A 149 17.63 2.85 -46.80
CA ASN A 149 16.59 1.94 -46.30
C ASN A 149 17.18 0.80 -45.46
N HIS A 150 18.35 0.25 -45.85
CA HIS A 150 19.01 -0.78 -45.06
C HIS A 150 19.44 -0.25 -43.68
N ARG A 151 20.03 0.95 -43.63
CA ARG A 151 20.41 1.60 -42.37
C ARG A 151 19.20 1.86 -41.49
N GLU A 152 18.09 2.26 -42.09
CA GLU A 152 16.83 2.51 -41.38
C GLU A 152 16.22 1.21 -40.84
N GLN A 153 16.22 0.12 -41.62
CA GLN A 153 15.80 -1.20 -41.16
C GLN A 153 16.63 -1.67 -39.96
N ASP A 154 17.94 -1.49 -39.98
CA ASP A 154 18.80 -1.90 -38.86
C ASP A 154 18.52 -1.08 -37.59
N LYS A 155 18.24 0.22 -37.73
CA LYS A 155 17.79 1.06 -36.62
C LYS A 155 16.47 0.55 -36.03
N TYR A 156 15.49 0.20 -36.87
CA TYR A 156 14.22 -0.34 -36.40
C TYR A 156 14.36 -1.69 -35.71
N LYS A 157 15.27 -2.56 -36.16
CA LYS A 157 15.57 -3.82 -35.46
C LYS A 157 16.10 -3.57 -34.05
N ILE A 158 17.02 -2.61 -33.90
CA ILE A 158 17.58 -2.24 -32.58
C ILE A 158 16.47 -1.69 -31.68
N GLN A 159 15.66 -0.76 -32.18
CA GLN A 159 14.55 -0.17 -31.43
C GLN A 159 13.50 -1.21 -31.04
N ALA A 160 13.22 -2.21 -31.88
CA ALA A 160 12.31 -3.30 -31.55
C ALA A 160 12.81 -4.12 -30.34
N VAL A 161 14.11 -4.43 -30.31
CA VAL A 161 14.73 -5.13 -29.17
C VAL A 161 14.73 -4.28 -27.91
N GLU A 162 14.98 -2.97 -28.01
CA GLU A 162 14.91 -2.05 -26.87
C GLU A 162 13.48 -1.97 -26.31
N LEU A 163 12.48 -1.91 -27.19
CA LEU A 163 11.07 -1.91 -26.81
C LEU A 163 10.68 -3.21 -26.10
N GLU A 164 11.13 -4.36 -26.61
CA GLU A 164 10.89 -5.67 -25.98
C GLU A 164 11.48 -5.74 -24.57
N LYS A 165 12.72 -5.25 -24.39
CA LYS A 165 13.34 -5.15 -23.06
C LYS A 165 12.54 -4.25 -22.12
N ALA A 166 12.10 -3.07 -22.59
CA ALA A 166 11.27 -2.17 -21.80
C ALA A 166 9.93 -2.80 -21.42
N LEU A 167 9.31 -3.57 -22.33
CA LEU A 167 8.08 -4.32 -22.04
C LEU A 167 8.29 -5.34 -20.92
N LEU A 168 9.37 -6.13 -20.98
CA LEU A 168 9.69 -7.10 -19.94
C LEU A 168 9.96 -6.43 -18.59
N GLN A 169 10.66 -5.28 -18.59
CA GLN A 169 10.89 -4.50 -17.37
C GLN A 169 9.57 -4.02 -16.76
N VAL A 170 8.70 -3.39 -17.56
CA VAL A 170 7.40 -2.89 -17.08
C VAL A 170 6.50 -4.03 -16.59
N GLN A 171 6.56 -5.20 -17.22
CA GLN A 171 5.85 -6.39 -16.73
C GLN A 171 6.36 -6.83 -15.35
N GLY A 172 7.68 -6.84 -15.13
CA GLY A 172 8.28 -7.10 -13.82
C GLY A 172 7.83 -6.09 -12.76
N GLU A 173 7.88 -4.79 -13.09
CA GLU A 173 7.43 -3.72 -12.19
C GLU A 173 5.94 -3.87 -11.82
N ILE A 174 5.08 -4.29 -12.76
CA ILE A 174 3.66 -4.57 -12.49
C ILE A 174 3.51 -5.74 -11.49
N GLU A 175 4.31 -6.79 -11.62
CA GLU A 175 4.26 -7.95 -10.71
C GLU A 175 4.71 -7.57 -9.31
N GLU A 176 5.79 -6.80 -9.18
CA GLU A 176 6.27 -6.27 -7.90
C GLU A 176 5.24 -5.36 -7.23
N LEU A 177 4.61 -4.47 -8.00
CA LEU A 177 3.56 -3.58 -7.49
C LEU A 177 2.33 -4.35 -7.04
N LYS A 178 1.95 -5.45 -7.71
CA LYS A 178 0.86 -6.32 -7.25
C LYS A 178 1.17 -6.94 -5.90
N VAL A 179 2.37 -7.49 -5.72
CA VAL A 179 2.79 -8.08 -4.44
C VAL A 179 2.79 -7.02 -3.33
N THR A 180 3.33 -5.84 -3.60
CA THR A 180 3.36 -4.73 -2.64
C THR A 180 1.95 -4.28 -2.25
N LEU A 181 1.04 -4.25 -3.22
CA LEU A 181 -0.36 -3.89 -3.00
C LEU A 181 -1.08 -4.90 -2.10
N GLU A 182 -0.88 -6.20 -2.30
CA GLU A 182 -1.49 -7.22 -1.42
C GLU A 182 -0.94 -7.13 0.01
N LYS A 183 0.37 -6.96 0.19
CA LYS A 183 0.97 -6.71 1.52
C LYS A 183 0.37 -5.49 2.22
N ALA A 184 0.20 -4.39 1.49
CA ALA A 184 -0.40 -3.17 2.03
C ALA A 184 -1.88 -3.38 2.42
N ARG A 185 -2.61 -4.27 1.72
CA ARG A 185 -3.98 -4.65 2.10
C ARG A 185 -4.02 -5.47 3.38
N GLU A 186 -3.12 -6.44 3.52
CA GLU A 186 -2.99 -7.24 4.74
C GLU A 186 -2.67 -6.36 5.94
N GLU A 187 -1.68 -5.47 5.83
CA GLU A 187 -1.35 -4.51 6.89
C GLU A 187 -2.54 -3.61 7.27
N ARG A 188 -3.33 -3.20 6.27
CA ARG A 188 -4.53 -2.40 6.52
C ARG A 188 -5.58 -3.22 7.26
N ALA A 189 -5.82 -4.47 6.87
CA ALA A 189 -6.76 -5.36 7.55
C ALA A 189 -6.36 -5.55 9.02
N HIS A 190 -5.09 -5.81 9.30
CA HIS A 190 -4.57 -5.92 10.66
C HIS A 190 -4.77 -4.62 11.46
N LYS A 191 -4.49 -3.45 10.86
CA LYS A 191 -4.73 -2.15 11.53
C LYS A 191 -6.21 -1.95 11.86
N GLU A 192 -7.11 -2.33 10.95
CA GLU A 192 -8.56 -2.26 11.18
C GLU A 192 -9.00 -3.21 12.32
N GLU A 193 -8.47 -4.43 12.37
CA GLU A 193 -8.69 -5.38 13.47
C GLU A 193 -8.16 -4.84 14.81
N TYR A 194 -6.95 -4.27 14.83
CA TYR A 194 -6.39 -3.66 16.04
C TYR A 194 -7.20 -2.45 16.50
N GLU A 195 -7.76 -1.63 15.60
CA GLU A 195 -8.63 -0.52 15.98
C GLU A 195 -9.99 -0.99 16.52
N VAL A 196 -10.49 -2.15 16.09
CA VAL A 196 -11.68 -2.78 16.71
C VAL A 196 -11.35 -3.22 18.13
N LEU A 197 -10.26 -3.96 18.32
CA LEU A 197 -9.82 -4.41 19.66
C LEU A 197 -9.51 -3.23 20.59
N ARG A 198 -8.85 -2.19 20.08
CA ARG A 198 -8.57 -0.97 20.81
C ARG A 198 -9.85 -0.32 21.31
N ARG A 199 -10.88 -0.20 20.46
CA ARG A 199 -12.18 0.36 20.87
C ARG A 199 -12.83 -0.46 21.99
N LEU A 200 -12.83 -1.78 21.88
CA LEU A 200 -13.33 -2.67 22.94
C LEU A 200 -12.54 -2.50 24.25
N CYS A 201 -11.20 -2.40 24.19
CA CYS A 201 -10.39 -2.14 25.38
C CYS A 201 -10.68 -0.79 26.03
N MET A 202 -11.01 0.24 25.23
CA MET A 202 -11.36 1.58 25.73
C MET A 202 -12.73 1.65 26.41
N GLU A 203 -13.61 0.65 26.22
CA GLU A 203 -14.86 0.55 26.98
C GLU A 203 -14.62 0.20 28.45
N HIS A 204 -13.44 -0.34 28.77
CA HIS A 204 -13.04 -0.69 30.13
C HIS A 204 -12.15 0.41 30.76
N PRO A 205 -12.28 0.65 32.08
CA PRO A 205 -11.46 1.62 32.80
C PRO A 205 -9.98 1.21 32.83
N ALA A 206 -9.11 2.17 33.11
CA ALA A 206 -7.68 1.92 33.15
C ALA A 206 -7.31 0.87 34.22
N ARG A 207 -6.34 0.01 33.90
CA ARG A 207 -5.87 -1.02 34.83
C ARG A 207 -5.27 -0.45 36.12
N SER A 208 -4.69 0.75 36.06
CA SER A 208 -4.19 1.46 37.23
C SER A 208 -5.32 1.85 38.18
N GLU A 209 -6.42 2.40 37.64
CA GLU A 209 -7.59 2.82 38.43
C GLU A 209 -8.25 1.64 39.11
N THR A 210 -8.47 0.55 38.37
CA THR A 210 -9.03 -0.69 38.94
C THR A 210 -8.12 -1.29 40.01
N ARG A 211 -6.79 -1.26 39.83
CA ARG A 211 -5.84 -1.70 40.86
C ARG A 211 -5.89 -0.83 42.12
N THR A 212 -5.99 0.49 41.97
CA THR A 212 -6.12 1.39 43.13
C THR A 212 -7.44 1.16 43.87
N ALA A 213 -8.53 0.96 43.13
CA ALA A 213 -9.85 0.67 43.72
C ALA A 213 -9.85 -0.66 44.49
N ILE A 214 -9.20 -1.70 43.95
CA ILE A 214 -9.02 -2.97 44.65
C ILE A 214 -8.23 -2.75 45.95
N ALA A 215 -7.09 -2.06 45.89
CA ALA A 215 -6.26 -1.83 47.06
C ALA A 215 -6.98 -1.01 48.16
N THR A 216 -7.82 -0.04 47.77
CA THR A 216 -8.65 0.69 48.74
C THR A 216 -9.72 -0.21 49.36
N LEU A 217 -10.41 -1.01 48.55
CA LEU A 217 -11.44 -1.94 49.05
C LEU A 217 -10.83 -3.00 49.99
N GLU A 218 -9.65 -3.54 49.66
CA GLU A 218 -8.93 -4.48 50.54
C GLU A 218 -8.59 -3.85 51.90
N LYS A 219 -8.18 -2.58 51.91
CA LYS A 219 -7.91 -1.84 53.14
C LYS A 219 -9.19 -1.63 53.96
N ASP A 220 -10.29 -1.27 53.31
CA ASP A 220 -11.57 -1.04 53.96
C ASP A 220 -12.14 -2.33 54.55
N ILE A 221 -12.02 -3.45 53.84
CA ILE A 221 -12.38 -4.79 54.35
C ILE A 221 -11.57 -5.10 55.62
N ALA A 222 -10.25 -4.94 55.58
CA ALA A 222 -9.40 -5.20 56.76
C ALA A 222 -9.75 -4.30 57.95
N ALA A 223 -10.14 -3.04 57.71
CA ALA A 223 -10.58 -2.13 58.76
C ALA A 223 -11.92 -2.57 59.38
N LEU A 224 -12.90 -2.94 58.55
CA LEU A 224 -14.22 -3.43 58.99
C LEU A 224 -14.11 -4.76 59.74
N GLU A 225 -13.25 -5.67 59.31
CA GLU A 225 -12.98 -6.93 60.01
C GLU A 225 -12.41 -6.69 61.41
N ASN A 226 -11.49 -5.72 61.55
CA ASN A 226 -10.94 -5.34 62.84
C ASN A 226 -12.00 -4.67 63.75
N GLU A 227 -12.81 -3.77 63.21
CA GLU A 227 -13.91 -3.14 63.96
C GLU A 227 -14.94 -4.19 64.42
N SER A 228 -15.30 -5.12 63.53
CA SER A 228 -16.18 -6.24 63.85
C SER A 228 -15.59 -7.13 64.96
N ALA A 229 -14.30 -7.46 64.87
CA ALA A 229 -13.61 -8.23 65.91
C ALA A 229 -13.60 -7.50 67.26
N GLN A 230 -13.38 -6.19 67.27
CA GLN A 230 -13.42 -5.37 68.48
C GLN A 230 -14.84 -5.31 69.07
N ALA A 231 -15.86 -5.05 68.26
CA ALA A 231 -17.25 -5.01 68.69
C ALA A 231 -17.70 -6.36 69.26
N ASN A 232 -17.34 -7.47 68.60
CA ASN A 232 -17.59 -8.82 69.12
C ASN A 232 -16.88 -9.06 70.45
N GLY A 233 -15.62 -8.61 70.60
CA GLY A 233 -14.90 -8.68 71.86
C GLY A 233 -15.60 -7.93 73.01
N VAL A 234 -16.10 -6.72 72.74
CA VAL A 234 -16.89 -5.94 73.72
C VAL A 234 -18.20 -6.63 74.05
N LEU A 235 -18.91 -7.15 73.04
CA LEU A 235 -20.16 -7.88 73.24
C LEU A 235 -19.95 -9.10 74.15
N GLU A 236 -18.92 -9.90 73.90
CA GLU A 236 -18.57 -11.06 74.72
C GLU A 236 -18.20 -10.66 76.16
N LEU A 237 -17.48 -9.55 76.35
CA LEU A 237 -17.21 -9.02 77.68
C LEU A 237 -18.51 -8.63 78.40
N ARG A 238 -19.45 -7.96 77.73
CA ARG A 238 -20.74 -7.58 78.31
C ARG A 238 -21.60 -8.79 78.64
N LYS A 239 -21.64 -9.82 77.77
CA LYS A 239 -22.31 -11.10 78.06
C LYS A 239 -21.79 -11.73 79.35
N LYS A 240 -20.47 -11.76 79.53
CA LYS A 240 -19.83 -12.26 80.76
C LYS A 240 -20.19 -11.44 81.99
N GLN A 241 -20.15 -10.11 81.87
CA GLN A 241 -20.54 -9.20 82.97
C GLN A 241 -22.01 -9.37 83.37
N PHE A 242 -22.92 -9.49 82.40
CA PHE A 242 -24.34 -9.74 82.66
C PHE A 242 -24.59 -11.10 83.30
N ALA A 243 -23.90 -12.16 82.85
CA ALA A 243 -23.99 -13.48 83.49
C ALA A 243 -23.55 -13.43 84.96
N LEU A 244 -22.47 -12.70 85.26
CA LEU A 244 -21.98 -12.50 86.63
C LEU A 244 -23.01 -11.74 87.50
N LEU A 245 -23.64 -10.69 86.96
CA LEU A 245 -24.68 -9.95 87.66
C LEU A 245 -25.93 -10.80 87.92
N LEU A 246 -26.34 -11.62 86.95
CA LEU A 246 -27.45 -12.58 87.14
C LEU A 246 -27.13 -13.58 88.25
N HIS A 247 -25.91 -14.14 88.28
CA HIS A 247 -25.50 -15.03 89.37
C HIS A 247 -25.54 -14.35 90.74
N ALA A 248 -25.03 -13.12 90.86
CA ALA A 248 -25.09 -12.37 92.12
C ALA A 248 -26.53 -12.03 92.53
N ALA A 249 -27.41 -11.72 91.58
CA ALA A 249 -28.83 -11.50 91.85
C ALA A 249 -29.53 -12.77 92.33
N ASP A 250 -29.23 -13.93 91.72
CA ASP A 250 -29.73 -15.24 92.16
C ASP A 250 -29.24 -15.61 93.56
N GLU A 251 -27.97 -15.29 93.90
CA GLU A 251 -27.42 -15.50 95.23
C GLU A 251 -28.13 -14.64 96.28
N LEU A 252 -28.32 -13.35 96.02
CA LEU A 252 -29.06 -12.46 96.91
C LEU A 252 -30.54 -12.88 97.06
N GLN A 253 -31.17 -13.37 95.99
CA GLN A 253 -32.52 -13.93 96.09
C GLN A 253 -32.56 -15.15 97.00
N LYS A 254 -31.60 -16.07 96.86
CA LYS A 254 -31.49 -17.23 97.77
C LYS A 254 -31.25 -16.81 99.21
N GLU A 255 -30.37 -15.85 99.46
CA GLU A 255 -30.14 -15.33 100.82
C GLU A 255 -31.41 -14.71 101.41
N LEU A 256 -32.18 -13.94 100.63
CA LEU A 256 -33.46 -13.40 101.08
C LEU A 256 -34.51 -14.49 101.31
N GLU A 257 -34.57 -15.52 100.46
CA GLU A 257 -35.45 -16.68 100.65
C GLU A 257 -35.06 -17.45 101.92
N ASP A 258 -33.76 -17.63 102.19
CA ASP A 258 -33.23 -18.28 103.39
C ASP A 258 -33.50 -17.43 104.66
N ASP A 259 -33.35 -16.10 104.60
CA ASP A 259 -33.64 -15.16 105.69
C ASP A 259 -35.14 -15.07 105.99
N THR A 260 -36.00 -15.09 104.95
CA THR A 260 -37.46 -15.17 105.15
C THR A 260 -37.87 -16.51 105.74
N ALA A 261 -37.25 -17.63 105.32
CA ALA A 261 -37.45 -18.92 105.95
C ALA A 261 -36.94 -18.95 107.41
N ALA A 262 -35.86 -18.23 107.73
CA ALA A 262 -35.34 -18.09 109.09
C ALA A 262 -36.21 -17.16 109.96
N LEU A 263 -36.78 -16.09 109.41
CA LEU A 263 -37.74 -15.20 110.09
C LEU A 263 -39.08 -15.90 110.33
N ASP A 264 -39.55 -16.72 109.38
CA ASP A 264 -40.73 -17.58 109.56
C ASP A 264 -40.50 -18.69 110.59
N ALA A 265 -39.24 -19.04 110.90
CA ALA A 265 -38.87 -19.94 112.00
C ALA A 265 -38.73 -19.25 113.37
N VAL A 266 -38.70 -17.90 113.43
CA VAL A 266 -38.52 -17.11 114.67
C VAL A 266 -39.83 -16.42 115.14
N VAL A 267 -40.95 -16.58 114.43
CA VAL A 267 -42.28 -16.24 114.99
C VAL A 267 -42.55 -17.15 116.19
N PRO A 268 -42.72 -16.61 117.42
CA PRO A 268 -42.98 -17.42 118.60
C PRO A 268 -44.31 -18.14 118.47
N MET A 269 -44.27 -19.45 118.73
CA MET A 269 -45.41 -20.19 119.24
C MET A 269 -46.00 -19.41 120.43
N GLU A 270 -47.32 -19.22 120.40
CA GLU A 270 -48.11 -18.49 121.39
C GLU A 270 -47.86 -18.91 122.86
N THR A 271 -48.23 -17.98 123.75
CA THR A 271 -48.43 -18.03 125.22
C THR A 271 -47.29 -17.59 126.13
#